data_AF-A0A1Q5Q747-F1
#
_entry.id   AF-A0A1Q5Q747-F1
#
_cell.length_a   1.000
_cell.length_b   1.000
_cell.length_c   1.000
_cell.angle_alpha   90.00
_cell.angle_beta   90.00
_cell.angle_gamma   90.00
#
_symmetry.space_group_name_H-M   'P 1'
#
loop_
_entity.id
_entity.type
_entity.pdbx_description
1 polymer ?
#
loop_
_entity_poly.entity_id
_entity_poly.type
_entity_poly.pdbx_seq_one_letter_code
_entity_poly.pdbx_strand_id
1 'polypeptide(L)'
;MHSHRKPTSLLQAAAAVSGWLISGCSASIENPGLLPTPPMGFNDWARFQCVINETIFTETADAMVSTGLLAAGYNRINIDDCWQEDTRTEQNTLMWNTTIFPNGLPWLASYLKERGFHFGIYEDAGNVTCGGYPGSYGYEAIDAETFASWGIDYLKVDGCNVSPATEAEYHSIYLAWHEAFTNMSDPLIFSQSAPAYFSKWITGSDNLTDWYTTMDYVPYTGELARHSSDIMVYALNETSWDGVTSPWGSVMQNYGYEIKLARYQVPGYFNDPDFLIADHPALSLDEKRSQFALWASFSAPLIISAWIPELPEDVLSYLKNADLIAVDQDKLAQQATLVSRDDTFDVLTKSLDNGDRLVTVLNTGNYTASTNISVSRIGLVEEILGIKVEYTAKDLWTGKNIVFKDELEITDLPMHATAVYRISLSAILADLVKPTGLIWNDASSNCLTAGSDGQIAFDAFSGTDEQVWQIEPLVGTVSPLSDTSLCLTATNHQAILEPCAVVPINLAQQWDYSVSGYLMNRLTKQCVTESTQSSLGTCQDEIDSQVWALPVGVKVNW
;
A
#
# COMPACT_ATOMS: atom_id res chain seq x y z
N MET A 1 51.72 -25.09 69.48
CA MET A 1 52.39 -24.59 68.26
C MET A 1 51.37 -23.83 67.42
N HIS A 2 51.83 -22.79 66.74
CA HIS A 2 51.09 -21.60 66.28
C HIS A 2 49.93 -21.77 65.29
N SER A 3 49.12 -20.68 65.22
CA SER A 3 48.61 -20.04 63.98
C SER A 3 47.43 -20.75 63.28
N HIS A 4 46.44 -20.12 62.64
CA HIS A 4 45.97 -18.74 62.46
C HIS A 4 44.67 -18.82 61.63
N ARG A 5 43.97 -17.67 61.53
CA ARG A 5 43.13 -17.16 60.42
C ARG A 5 41.61 -17.41 60.44
N LYS A 6 40.91 -16.27 60.54
CA LYS A 6 39.58 -15.96 59.95
C LYS A 6 39.67 -15.93 58.40
N PRO A 7 38.53 -16.09 57.71
CA PRO A 7 38.02 -15.05 56.80
C PRO A 7 36.53 -14.76 57.09
N THR A 8 36.14 -13.50 57.34
CA THR A 8 35.58 -12.48 56.41
C THR A 8 34.18 -12.76 55.86
N SER A 9 33.33 -11.76 56.14
CA SER A 9 31.95 -11.50 55.75
C SER A 9 31.66 -11.52 54.26
N LEU A 10 30.39 -11.64 53.89
CA LEU A 10 29.70 -10.67 53.04
C LEU A 10 28.17 -10.83 53.18
N LEU A 11 27.53 -9.81 53.76
CA LEU A 11 26.08 -9.57 53.61
C LEU A 11 25.83 -9.23 52.14
N GLN A 12 24.92 -9.94 51.48
CA GLN A 12 24.34 -9.50 50.22
C GLN A 12 23.24 -8.47 50.52
N ALA A 13 23.52 -7.22 50.18
CA ALA A 13 22.50 -6.18 50.05
C ALA A 13 21.69 -6.47 48.78
N ALA A 14 20.38 -6.71 48.92
CA ALA A 14 19.47 -6.74 47.80
C ALA A 14 19.27 -5.30 47.31
N ALA A 15 19.89 -4.94 46.19
CA ALA A 15 19.57 -3.73 45.46
C ALA A 15 18.27 -4.00 44.69
N ALA A 16 17.18 -3.35 45.08
CA ALA A 16 15.99 -3.23 44.25
C ALA A 16 16.35 -2.36 43.04
N VAL A 17 16.51 -3.01 41.88
CA VAL A 17 16.56 -2.30 40.60
C VAL A 17 15.12 -1.95 40.28
N SER A 18 14.73 -0.72 40.61
CA SER A 18 13.58 -0.06 40.00
C SER A 18 13.88 0.10 38.51
N GLY A 19 13.42 -0.88 37.72
CA GLY A 19 13.41 -0.78 36.27
C GLY A 19 12.52 0.38 35.88
N TRP A 20 13.13 1.42 35.32
CA TRP A 20 12.41 2.33 34.45
C TRP A 20 11.99 1.48 33.24
N LEU A 21 10.69 1.21 33.12
CA LEU A 21 10.14 0.84 31.82
C LEU A 21 10.43 2.03 30.93
N ILE A 22 11.44 1.89 30.07
CA ILE A 22 11.53 2.70 28.88
C ILE A 22 10.24 2.35 28.13
N SER A 23 9.27 3.26 28.08
CA SER A 23 8.19 3.17 27.10
C SER A 23 8.90 3.06 25.75
N GLY A 24 8.98 1.84 25.22
CA GLY A 24 9.53 1.61 23.91
C GLY A 24 8.66 2.36 22.93
N CYS A 25 9.29 3.22 22.11
CA CYS A 25 8.70 3.68 20.87
C CYS A 25 8.10 2.44 20.19
N SER A 26 6.79 2.42 19.97
CA SER A 26 6.17 1.35 19.20
C SER A 26 5.90 1.97 17.83
N ALA A 27 6.73 1.61 16.87
CA ALA A 27 6.48 1.95 15.48
C ALA A 27 5.11 1.40 15.05
N SER A 28 4.49 1.97 14.01
CA SER A 28 3.16 1.54 13.54
C SER A 28 3.12 0.03 13.22
N ILE A 29 4.12 -0.48 12.51
CA ILE A 29 4.26 -1.93 12.25
C ILE A 29 4.56 -2.79 13.51
N GLU A 30 5.02 -2.17 14.60
CA GLU A 30 5.24 -2.85 15.89
C GLU A 30 3.96 -2.91 16.73
N ASN A 31 2.98 -2.04 16.46
CA ASN A 31 1.67 -2.03 17.10
C ASN A 31 0.53 -2.07 16.07
N PRO A 32 0.37 -3.19 15.33
CA PRO A 32 -0.67 -3.32 14.30
C PRO A 32 -2.10 -3.29 14.87
N GLY A 33 -2.26 -3.26 16.19
CA GLY A 33 -3.56 -3.20 16.84
C GLY A 33 -4.27 -1.85 16.69
N LEU A 34 -3.54 -0.76 16.39
CA LEU A 34 -4.13 0.56 16.19
C LEU A 34 -4.96 0.63 14.90
N LEU A 35 -4.40 0.11 13.80
CA LEU A 35 -5.07 -0.03 12.51
C LEU A 35 -4.80 -1.42 11.92
N PRO A 36 -5.62 -2.43 12.25
CA PRO A 36 -5.34 -3.82 11.86
C PRO A 36 -5.67 -4.13 10.39
N THR A 37 -6.54 -3.34 9.77
CA THR A 37 -6.95 -3.44 8.36
C THR A 37 -7.06 -2.04 7.76
N PRO A 38 -7.00 -1.90 6.42
CA PRO A 38 -7.06 -0.58 5.78
C PRO A 38 -8.35 0.15 6.17
N PRO A 39 -8.30 1.49 6.36
CA PRO A 39 -9.48 2.24 6.79
C PRO A 39 -10.51 2.31 5.66
N MET A 40 -11.78 2.17 6.02
CA MET A 40 -12.91 2.35 5.11
C MET A 40 -13.77 3.52 5.60
N GLY A 41 -14.16 4.43 4.71
CA GLY A 41 -14.94 5.59 5.13
C GLY A 41 -15.22 6.60 4.04
N PHE A 42 -15.28 7.87 4.46
CA PHE A 42 -15.52 9.03 3.63
C PHE A 42 -14.49 10.13 3.91
N ASN A 43 -14.12 10.87 2.87
CA ASN A 43 -13.41 12.14 2.94
C ASN A 43 -13.99 13.10 1.88
N ASP A 44 -14.10 14.38 2.19
CA ASP A 44 -14.78 15.36 1.34
C ASP A 44 -13.94 15.92 0.17
N TRP A 45 -12.60 15.80 0.20
CA TRP A 45 -11.69 16.58 -0.64
C TRP A 45 -11.94 16.47 -2.14
N ALA A 46 -11.87 15.25 -2.70
CA ALA A 46 -11.98 15.08 -4.15
C ALA A 46 -13.36 15.50 -4.67
N ARG A 47 -14.40 15.49 -3.84
CA ARG A 47 -15.75 15.90 -4.24
C ARG A 47 -16.07 17.37 -4.01
N PHE A 48 -15.67 17.92 -2.86
CA PHE A 48 -16.13 19.21 -2.35
C PHE A 48 -15.02 20.25 -2.25
N GLN A 49 -13.75 19.83 -2.09
CA GLN A 49 -12.64 20.72 -1.75
C GLN A 49 -13.06 21.65 -0.60
N CYS A 50 -12.79 22.95 -0.70
CA CYS A 50 -13.16 23.93 0.33
C CYS A 50 -14.63 24.37 0.30
N VAL A 51 -15.49 23.74 -0.51
CA VAL A 51 -16.93 24.04 -0.57
C VAL A 51 -17.68 23.14 0.41
N ILE A 52 -17.39 23.31 1.71
CA ILE A 52 -17.89 22.47 2.78
C ILE A 52 -18.78 23.21 3.80
N ASN A 53 -19.57 22.46 4.55
CA ASN A 53 -20.28 22.87 5.76
C ASN A 53 -20.63 21.64 6.62
N GLU A 54 -20.99 21.86 7.88
CA GLU A 54 -21.39 20.80 8.84
C GLU A 54 -22.49 19.86 8.32
N THR A 55 -23.38 20.36 7.44
CA THR A 55 -24.48 19.56 6.88
C THR A 55 -23.97 18.48 5.93
N ILE A 56 -22.90 18.73 5.16
CA ILE A 56 -22.30 17.71 4.28
C ILE A 56 -21.91 16.47 5.09
N PHE A 57 -21.27 16.63 6.25
CA PHE A 57 -20.81 15.52 7.08
C PHE A 57 -21.96 14.80 7.78
N THR A 58 -22.97 15.54 8.27
CA THR A 58 -24.13 14.94 8.93
C THR A 58 -25.04 14.19 7.95
N GLU A 59 -25.33 14.76 6.77
CA GLU A 59 -26.10 14.08 5.72
C GLU A 59 -25.35 12.88 5.14
N THR A 60 -24.02 12.98 4.97
CA THR A 60 -23.18 11.86 4.55
C THR A 60 -23.24 10.72 5.57
N ALA A 61 -23.11 11.00 6.86
CA ALA A 61 -23.21 9.98 7.91
C ALA A 61 -24.60 9.30 7.94
N ASP A 62 -25.69 10.08 7.90
CA ASP A 62 -27.06 9.55 7.86
C ASP A 62 -27.32 8.73 6.57
N ALA A 63 -26.75 9.15 5.43
CA ALA A 63 -26.81 8.40 4.18
C ALA A 63 -26.00 7.10 4.24
N MET A 64 -24.80 7.09 4.79
CA MET A 64 -23.99 5.88 4.95
C MET A 64 -24.66 4.85 5.85
N VAL A 65 -25.38 5.29 6.90
CA VAL A 65 -26.22 4.41 7.73
C VAL A 65 -27.37 3.84 6.91
N SER A 66 -28.15 4.70 6.24
CA SER A 66 -29.39 4.29 5.57
C SER A 66 -29.18 3.48 4.28
N THR A 67 -28.09 3.72 3.56
CA THR A 67 -27.70 2.97 2.35
C THR A 67 -26.99 1.65 2.66
N GLY A 68 -26.59 1.43 3.91
CA GLY A 68 -25.90 0.24 4.39
C GLY A 68 -24.38 0.25 4.20
N LEU A 69 -23.77 1.38 3.84
CA LEU A 69 -22.31 1.52 3.77
C LEU A 69 -21.66 1.33 5.14
N LEU A 70 -22.22 1.91 6.21
CA LEU A 70 -21.70 1.66 7.56
C LEU A 70 -21.72 0.17 7.91
N ALA A 71 -22.82 -0.53 7.57
CA ALA A 71 -22.93 -1.98 7.80
C ALA A 71 -21.96 -2.81 6.94
N ALA A 72 -21.53 -2.28 5.78
CA ALA A 72 -20.52 -2.90 4.93
C ALA A 72 -19.08 -2.67 5.43
N GLY A 73 -18.87 -1.77 6.38
CA GLY A 73 -17.56 -1.51 7.02
C GLY A 73 -17.08 -0.07 6.94
N TYR A 74 -17.72 0.79 6.14
CA TYR A 74 -17.35 2.20 6.00
C TYR A 74 -17.71 2.98 7.27
N ASN A 75 -16.79 3.06 8.22
CA ASN A 75 -17.04 3.54 9.58
C ASN A 75 -16.24 4.80 9.94
N ARG A 76 -15.61 5.47 8.97
CA ARG A 76 -14.91 6.75 9.16
C ARG A 76 -15.56 7.87 8.38
N ILE A 77 -15.62 9.05 8.99
CA ILE A 77 -15.92 10.32 8.35
C ILE A 77 -14.72 11.22 8.62
N ASN A 78 -14.00 11.63 7.59
CA ASN A 78 -12.83 12.49 7.70
C ASN A 78 -13.15 13.85 7.08
N ILE A 79 -12.78 14.93 7.77
CA ILE A 79 -12.79 16.30 7.21
C ILE A 79 -11.41 16.58 6.63
N ASP A 80 -11.36 17.06 5.40
CA ASP A 80 -10.13 17.52 4.75
C ASP A 80 -9.86 19.02 4.99
N ASP A 81 -8.99 19.66 4.21
CA ASP A 81 -8.60 21.06 4.43
C ASP A 81 -9.79 22.06 4.42
N CYS A 82 -9.54 23.32 4.79
CA CYS A 82 -10.51 24.42 4.84
C CYS A 82 -11.54 24.39 5.99
N TRP A 83 -11.32 23.58 7.02
CA TRP A 83 -12.20 23.48 8.20
C TRP A 83 -11.97 24.57 9.26
N GLN A 84 -10.77 25.16 9.29
CA GLN A 84 -10.25 25.98 10.37
C GLN A 84 -10.54 27.49 10.22
N GLU A 85 -10.46 28.22 11.33
CA GLU A 85 -10.39 29.69 11.32
C GLU A 85 -9.06 30.16 10.71
N ASP A 86 -9.03 31.40 10.21
CA ASP A 86 -7.86 31.97 9.53
C ASP A 86 -6.64 32.20 10.47
N THR A 87 -6.84 32.08 11.79
CA THR A 87 -5.81 32.33 12.80
C THR A 87 -5.95 31.42 14.01
N ARG A 88 -4.80 31.02 14.59
CA ARG A 88 -4.74 30.36 15.91
C ARG A 88 -5.23 31.29 17.03
N THR A 89 -5.62 30.70 18.15
CA THR A 89 -5.98 31.43 19.38
C THR A 89 -4.77 32.14 20.01
N GLU A 90 -5.00 32.98 21.01
CA GLU A 90 -3.92 33.57 21.83
C GLU A 90 -3.06 32.52 22.57
N GLN A 91 -3.57 31.30 22.73
CA GLN A 91 -2.84 30.16 23.32
C GLN A 91 -2.16 29.29 22.26
N ASN A 92 -2.13 29.74 21.00
CA ASN A 92 -1.61 29.04 19.83
C ASN A 92 -2.32 27.73 19.47
N THR A 93 -3.54 27.50 19.95
CA THR A 93 -4.35 26.34 19.53
C THR A 93 -5.10 26.65 18.25
N LEU A 94 -5.38 25.62 17.44
CA LEU A 94 -6.29 25.71 16.31
C LEU A 94 -7.75 25.88 16.77
N MET A 95 -8.59 26.43 15.89
CA MET A 95 -10.03 26.58 16.08
C MET A 95 -10.75 26.30 14.76
N TRP A 96 -11.93 25.69 14.84
CA TRP A 96 -12.79 25.46 13.68
C TRP A 96 -13.50 26.74 13.24
N ASN A 97 -13.76 26.87 11.95
CA ASN A 97 -14.55 27.96 11.42
C ASN A 97 -16.00 27.88 11.92
N THR A 98 -16.42 28.85 12.74
CA THR A 98 -17.75 28.83 13.38
C THR A 98 -18.91 29.10 12.41
N THR A 99 -18.63 29.56 11.19
CA THR A 99 -19.65 29.70 10.14
C THR A 99 -19.87 28.39 9.40
N ILE A 100 -18.79 27.62 9.15
CA ILE A 100 -18.83 26.31 8.48
C ILE A 100 -19.34 25.24 9.45
N PHE A 101 -18.90 25.28 10.71
CA PHE A 101 -19.24 24.35 11.80
C PHE A 101 -19.85 25.09 12.99
N PRO A 102 -21.13 25.53 12.91
CA PRO A 102 -21.76 26.35 13.93
C PRO A 102 -21.98 25.64 15.28
N ASN A 103 -22.07 24.31 15.30
CA ASN A 103 -22.14 23.54 16.55
C ASN A 103 -20.75 23.10 17.05
N GLY A 104 -19.74 23.19 16.19
CA GLY A 104 -18.34 22.90 16.46
C GLY A 104 -17.94 21.45 16.29
N LEU A 105 -16.64 21.22 16.08
CA LEU A 105 -16.11 19.88 15.82
C LEU A 105 -16.31 18.88 16.98
N PRO A 106 -16.24 19.26 18.27
CA PRO A 106 -16.60 18.34 19.36
C PRO A 106 -18.05 17.84 19.31
N TRP A 107 -18.97 18.70 18.85
CA TRP A 107 -20.37 18.30 18.64
C TRP A 107 -20.47 17.33 17.46
N LEU A 108 -19.80 17.62 16.35
CA LEU A 108 -19.81 16.75 15.17
C LEU A 108 -19.22 15.37 15.48
N ALA A 109 -18.08 15.32 16.19
CA ALA A 109 -17.49 14.07 16.66
C ALA A 109 -18.47 13.26 17.53
N SER A 110 -19.19 13.93 18.44
CA SER A 110 -20.22 13.28 19.26
C SER A 110 -21.39 12.76 18.41
N TYR A 111 -21.87 13.56 17.46
CA TYR A 111 -22.95 13.20 16.53
C TYR A 111 -22.59 11.95 15.69
N LEU A 112 -21.34 11.88 15.21
CA LEU A 112 -20.80 10.78 14.42
C LEU A 112 -20.62 9.52 15.27
N LYS A 113 -20.05 9.66 16.48
CA LYS A 113 -19.84 8.57 17.43
C LYS A 113 -21.16 7.92 17.87
N GLU A 114 -22.21 8.71 18.10
CA GLU A 114 -23.56 8.20 18.41
C GLU A 114 -24.16 7.34 17.28
N ARG A 115 -23.67 7.49 16.04
CA ARG A 115 -24.06 6.71 14.87
C ARG A 115 -23.10 5.55 14.55
N GLY A 116 -22.04 5.40 15.31
CA GLY A 116 -21.05 4.33 15.12
C GLY A 116 -19.92 4.67 14.17
N PHE A 117 -19.68 5.96 13.89
CA PHE A 117 -18.53 6.42 13.11
C PHE A 117 -17.37 6.87 13.99
N HIS A 118 -16.17 6.71 13.43
CA HIS A 118 -14.92 7.34 13.82
C HIS A 118 -14.77 8.68 13.07
N PHE A 119 -14.02 9.60 13.65
CA PHE A 119 -13.92 10.96 13.13
C PHE A 119 -12.47 11.35 12.91
N GLY A 120 -12.15 11.68 11.66
CA GLY A 120 -10.83 12.14 11.25
C GLY A 120 -10.79 13.61 10.88
N ILE A 121 -9.59 14.19 10.95
CA ILE A 121 -9.32 15.57 10.53
C ILE A 121 -8.06 15.64 9.67
N TYR A 122 -7.91 16.77 8.98
CA TYR A 122 -6.75 17.14 8.19
C TYR A 122 -5.93 18.21 8.88
N GLU A 123 -4.62 18.15 8.69
CA GLU A 123 -3.68 19.22 8.98
C GLU A 123 -2.46 19.17 8.05
N ASP A 124 -1.52 20.09 8.21
CA ASP A 124 -0.32 20.21 7.35
C ASP A 124 1.00 20.25 8.14
N ALA A 125 2.04 19.61 7.60
CA ALA A 125 3.39 19.63 8.14
C ALA A 125 4.08 21.00 8.02
N GLY A 126 3.64 21.87 7.10
CA GLY A 126 4.13 23.22 6.94
C GLY A 126 3.54 24.23 7.93
N ASN A 127 3.94 25.50 7.77
CA ASN A 127 3.37 26.60 8.57
C ASN A 127 1.98 27.05 8.09
N VAL A 128 1.59 26.63 6.88
CA VAL A 128 0.34 27.00 6.22
C VAL A 128 -0.15 25.77 5.46
N THR A 129 -1.43 25.45 5.55
CA THR A 129 -2.03 24.34 4.79
C THR A 129 -2.03 24.59 3.29
N CYS A 130 -2.31 23.56 2.49
CA CYS A 130 -2.48 23.71 1.04
C CYS A 130 -3.54 24.78 0.68
N GLY A 131 -4.62 24.88 1.45
CA GLY A 131 -5.71 25.84 1.33
C GLY A 131 -5.41 27.23 1.89
N GLY A 132 -4.24 27.43 2.53
CA GLY A 132 -3.82 28.74 3.04
C GLY A 132 -4.15 29.02 4.50
N TYR A 133 -4.54 28.01 5.28
CA TYR A 133 -4.90 28.13 6.71
C TYR A 133 -3.69 27.89 7.62
N PRO A 134 -3.75 28.19 8.93
CA PRO A 134 -2.64 27.90 9.84
C PRO A 134 -2.23 26.41 9.83
N GLY A 135 -1.00 26.10 9.44
CA GLY A 135 -0.43 24.74 9.54
C GLY A 135 0.17 24.44 10.91
N SER A 136 0.71 23.23 11.10
CA SER A 136 1.12 22.70 12.42
C SER A 136 2.62 22.61 12.67
N TYR A 137 3.47 23.10 11.78
CA TYR A 137 4.92 23.12 12.02
C TYR A 137 5.28 23.78 13.37
N GLY A 138 5.87 23.00 14.28
CA GLY A 138 6.25 23.43 15.63
C GLY A 138 5.11 23.46 16.66
N TYR A 139 3.92 22.99 16.30
CA TYR A 139 2.73 22.89 17.15
C TYR A 139 2.17 21.46 17.23
N GLU A 140 2.89 20.46 16.74
CA GLU A 140 2.44 19.07 16.56
C GLU A 140 1.82 18.49 17.83
N ALA A 141 2.51 18.59 18.98
CA ALA A 141 2.01 18.09 20.25
C ALA A 141 0.78 18.85 20.78
N ILE A 142 0.69 20.16 20.54
CA ILE A 142 -0.45 20.97 20.96
C ILE A 142 -1.67 20.64 20.10
N ASP A 143 -1.47 20.46 18.81
CA ASP A 143 -2.54 20.18 17.86
C ASP A 143 -3.04 18.74 18.00
N ALA A 144 -2.15 17.76 18.22
CA ALA A 144 -2.52 16.37 18.55
C ALA A 144 -3.47 16.30 19.77
N GLU A 145 -3.12 16.97 20.86
CA GLU A 145 -3.95 17.04 22.07
C GLU A 145 -5.26 17.82 21.82
N THR A 146 -5.21 18.87 21.00
CA THR A 146 -6.41 19.63 20.61
C THR A 146 -7.38 18.73 19.86
N PHE A 147 -6.91 17.97 18.86
CA PHE A 147 -7.74 17.06 18.08
C PHE A 147 -8.31 15.93 18.94
N ALA A 148 -7.50 15.29 19.78
CA ALA A 148 -7.99 14.28 20.72
C ALA A 148 -9.07 14.84 21.66
N SER A 149 -8.90 16.08 22.15
CA SER A 149 -9.89 16.74 23.02
C SER A 149 -11.24 16.98 22.32
N TRP A 150 -11.25 17.07 20.98
CA TRP A 150 -12.46 17.19 20.18
C TRP A 150 -13.07 15.83 19.82
N GLY A 151 -12.43 14.72 20.17
CA GLY A 151 -12.90 13.36 19.89
C GLY A 151 -12.49 12.83 18.52
N ILE A 152 -11.42 13.39 17.93
CA ILE A 152 -10.81 12.92 16.68
C ILE A 152 -9.86 11.75 17.00
N ASP A 153 -9.87 10.72 16.16
CA ASP A 153 -9.03 9.52 16.29
C ASP A 153 -8.24 9.17 15.01
N TYR A 154 -8.28 10.05 14.00
CA TYR A 154 -7.54 9.92 12.75
C TYR A 154 -7.05 11.30 12.30
N LEU A 155 -5.77 11.42 11.93
CA LEU A 155 -5.18 12.64 11.38
C LEU A 155 -4.53 12.34 10.04
N LYS A 156 -4.97 13.04 9.00
CA LYS A 156 -4.23 13.22 7.75
C LYS A 156 -3.30 14.42 7.91
N VAL A 157 -2.00 14.24 7.70
CA VAL A 157 -1.03 15.34 7.63
C VAL A 157 -0.52 15.47 6.21
N ASP A 158 -0.70 16.65 5.64
CA ASP A 158 -0.18 17.01 4.33
C ASP A 158 1.23 17.62 4.41
N GLY A 159 1.78 18.07 3.29
CA GLY A 159 3.14 18.61 3.22
C GLY A 159 3.29 19.96 2.55
N CYS A 160 2.21 20.72 2.36
CA CYS A 160 2.32 22.00 1.69
C CYS A 160 3.16 22.99 2.52
N ASN A 161 3.87 23.88 1.84
CA ASN A 161 4.60 24.98 2.51
C ASN A 161 5.66 24.54 3.57
N VAL A 162 6.17 23.30 3.49
CA VAL A 162 7.39 22.88 4.22
C VAL A 162 8.61 23.59 3.64
N SER A 163 9.48 24.12 4.50
CA SER A 163 10.67 24.86 4.10
C SER A 163 11.85 24.61 5.05
N PRO A 164 12.99 24.08 4.58
CA PRO A 164 13.27 23.69 3.20
C PRO A 164 12.49 22.44 2.76
N ALA A 165 12.07 22.37 1.50
CA ALA A 165 11.37 21.21 0.95
C ALA A 165 12.36 20.08 0.59
N THR A 166 12.96 19.48 1.61
CA THR A 166 13.94 18.37 1.49
C THR A 166 13.46 17.14 2.25
N GLU A 167 13.82 15.93 1.81
CA GLU A 167 13.50 14.67 2.48
C GLU A 167 13.77 14.73 3.98
N ALA A 168 14.97 15.15 4.38
CA ALA A 168 15.34 15.23 5.79
C ALA A 168 14.47 16.16 6.65
N GLU A 169 13.92 17.23 6.06
CA GLU A 169 13.02 18.15 6.77
C GLU A 169 11.64 17.51 6.95
N TYR A 170 11.09 16.91 5.89
CA TYR A 170 9.85 16.13 5.98
C TYR A 170 9.97 15.02 7.00
N HIS A 171 11.03 14.22 6.94
CA HIS A 171 11.28 13.15 7.89
C HIS A 171 11.30 13.70 9.33
N SER A 172 12.01 14.81 9.59
CA SER A 172 12.03 15.41 10.93
C SER A 172 10.65 15.84 11.43
N ILE A 173 9.81 16.43 10.57
CA ILE A 173 8.48 16.90 10.97
C ILE A 173 7.51 15.74 11.20
N TYR A 174 7.49 14.77 10.29
CA TYR A 174 6.64 13.60 10.41
C TYR A 174 7.05 12.72 11.62
N LEU A 175 8.34 12.69 11.95
CA LEU A 175 8.83 12.08 13.19
C LEU A 175 8.34 12.85 14.44
N ALA A 176 8.27 14.18 14.39
CA ALA A 176 7.72 14.97 15.51
C ALA A 176 6.22 14.67 15.75
N TRP A 177 5.44 14.45 14.69
CA TRP A 177 4.06 13.96 14.79
C TRP A 177 3.98 12.56 15.41
N HIS A 178 4.83 11.63 14.95
CA HIS A 178 4.91 10.30 15.55
C HIS A 178 5.27 10.37 17.04
N GLU A 179 6.25 11.19 17.41
CA GLU A 179 6.62 11.42 18.82
C GLU A 179 5.46 12.03 19.63
N ALA A 180 4.67 12.93 19.04
CA ALA A 180 3.48 13.45 19.70
C ALA A 180 2.47 12.33 20.02
N PHE A 181 2.16 11.46 19.04
CA PHE A 181 1.20 10.36 19.22
C PHE A 181 1.69 9.29 20.20
N THR A 182 2.97 8.93 20.18
CA THR A 182 3.52 7.92 21.11
C THR A 182 3.45 8.35 22.59
N ASN A 183 3.33 9.65 22.86
CA ASN A 183 3.17 10.18 24.22
C ASN A 183 1.70 10.23 24.69
N MET A 184 0.74 9.93 23.81
CA MET A 184 -0.70 9.94 24.13
C MET A 184 -1.14 8.59 24.70
N SER A 185 -2.18 8.59 25.55
CA SER A 185 -2.77 7.34 26.04
C SER A 185 -3.53 6.58 24.95
N ASP A 186 -4.17 7.34 24.06
CA ASP A 186 -4.98 6.86 22.95
C ASP A 186 -4.48 7.59 21.69
N PRO A 187 -3.48 7.05 20.99
CA PRO A 187 -2.91 7.69 19.80
C PRO A 187 -3.92 7.77 18.66
N LEU A 188 -3.80 8.82 17.85
CA LEU A 188 -4.57 8.97 16.61
C LEU A 188 -3.94 8.08 15.53
N ILE A 189 -4.77 7.59 14.60
CA ILE A 189 -4.28 6.97 13.37
C ILE A 189 -3.62 8.06 12.51
N PHE A 190 -2.38 7.84 12.09
CA PHE A 190 -1.57 8.80 11.38
C PHE A 190 -1.48 8.46 9.89
N SER A 191 -2.18 9.26 9.07
CA SER A 191 -2.14 9.21 7.61
C SER A 191 -1.16 10.23 7.08
N GLN A 192 -0.06 9.74 6.50
CA GLN A 192 1.07 10.56 6.10
C GLN A 192 1.02 10.92 4.62
N SER A 193 1.36 12.16 4.24
CA SER A 193 1.48 12.54 2.82
C SER A 193 2.91 12.78 2.36
N ALA A 194 3.91 12.63 3.26
CA ALA A 194 5.32 12.90 2.96
C ALA A 194 5.83 12.27 1.65
N PRO A 195 5.59 10.96 1.35
CA PRO A 195 6.12 10.38 0.13
C PRO A 195 5.54 11.00 -1.14
N ALA A 196 4.28 11.47 -1.13
CA ALA A 196 3.68 12.12 -2.29
C ALA A 196 4.54 13.29 -2.82
N TYR A 197 5.12 14.09 -1.90
CA TYR A 197 5.94 15.27 -2.22
C TYR A 197 7.29 14.96 -2.87
N PHE A 198 7.75 13.73 -2.80
CA PHE A 198 8.97 13.27 -3.46
C PHE A 198 8.69 12.48 -4.75
N SER A 199 7.41 12.27 -5.09
CA SER A 199 7.08 11.60 -6.34
C SER A 199 7.51 12.43 -7.56
N LYS A 200 7.75 11.75 -8.69
CA LYS A 200 8.18 12.37 -9.95
C LYS A 200 7.23 13.45 -10.43
N TRP A 201 5.93 13.31 -10.15
CA TRP A 201 4.91 14.25 -10.61
C TRP A 201 4.96 15.59 -9.85
N ILE A 202 5.37 15.57 -8.57
CA ILE A 202 5.53 16.79 -7.78
C ILE A 202 6.90 17.43 -8.03
N THR A 203 7.96 16.62 -8.05
CA THR A 203 9.35 17.11 -8.13
C THR A 203 9.80 17.39 -9.56
N GLY A 204 9.17 16.76 -10.56
CA GLY A 204 9.66 16.70 -11.93
C GLY A 204 10.96 15.89 -12.10
N SER A 205 11.41 15.21 -11.04
CA SER A 205 12.67 14.46 -11.03
C SER A 205 12.46 13.03 -11.52
N ASP A 206 13.36 12.56 -12.40
CA ASP A 206 13.46 11.14 -12.73
C ASP A 206 14.22 10.34 -11.65
N ASN A 207 14.97 11.02 -10.78
CA ASN A 207 15.63 10.39 -9.63
C ASN A 207 14.63 10.23 -8.49
N LEU A 208 14.37 8.98 -8.10
CA LEU A 208 13.40 8.61 -7.05
C LEU A 208 14.05 8.29 -5.69
N THR A 209 15.36 8.53 -5.50
CA THR A 209 16.05 8.23 -4.22
C THR A 209 15.33 8.81 -3.00
N ASP A 210 14.99 10.10 -3.01
CA ASP A 210 14.28 10.74 -1.88
C ASP A 210 12.87 10.15 -1.66
N TRP A 211 12.22 9.70 -2.74
CA TRP A 211 10.92 9.04 -2.66
C TRP A 211 11.04 7.68 -2.00
N TYR A 212 12.02 6.86 -2.39
CA TYR A 212 12.24 5.57 -1.73
C TYR A 212 12.70 5.73 -0.28
N THR A 213 13.64 6.65 -0.01
CA THR A 213 14.08 6.96 1.37
C THR A 213 12.89 7.35 2.24
N THR A 214 11.94 8.11 1.68
CA THR A 214 10.70 8.45 2.38
C THR A 214 9.80 7.24 2.62
N MET A 215 9.61 6.40 1.60
CA MET A 215 8.82 5.17 1.73
C MET A 215 9.41 4.17 2.74
N ASP A 216 10.72 4.16 2.95
CA ASP A 216 11.40 3.27 3.90
C ASP A 216 11.05 3.56 5.37
N TYR A 217 10.85 4.83 5.75
CA TYR A 217 10.56 5.18 7.15
C TYR A 217 9.07 5.32 7.47
N VAL A 218 8.20 5.62 6.50
CA VAL A 218 6.77 5.84 6.78
C VAL A 218 6.03 4.66 7.42
N PRO A 219 6.37 3.37 7.17
CA PRO A 219 5.78 2.26 7.90
C PRO A 219 6.11 2.28 9.40
N TYR A 220 7.25 2.86 9.77
CA TYR A 220 7.64 2.96 11.16
C TYR A 220 6.95 4.14 11.86
N THR A 221 6.67 5.22 11.14
CA THR A 221 6.20 6.48 11.73
C THR A 221 4.67 6.64 11.73
N GLY A 222 3.92 5.90 10.92
CA GLY A 222 2.45 6.00 10.89
C GLY A 222 1.76 4.82 10.22
N GLU A 223 0.43 4.84 10.18
CA GLU A 223 -0.39 3.67 9.85
C GLU A 223 -0.76 3.58 8.36
N LEU A 224 -0.60 4.68 7.62
CA LEU A 224 -0.75 4.69 6.16
C LEU A 224 -0.03 5.88 5.55
N ALA A 225 0.33 5.78 4.27
CA ALA A 225 0.89 6.92 3.56
C ALA A 225 0.45 7.03 2.10
N ARG A 226 0.13 8.26 1.69
CA ARG A 226 0.00 8.70 0.30
C ARG A 226 1.37 8.76 -0.36
N HIS A 227 1.46 8.29 -1.60
CA HIS A 227 2.74 8.12 -2.30
C HIS A 227 2.78 8.66 -3.73
N SER A 228 1.66 9.20 -4.21
CA SER A 228 1.53 9.81 -5.54
C SER A 228 0.77 11.13 -5.45
N SER A 229 0.65 11.81 -6.59
CA SER A 229 -0.24 12.97 -6.73
C SER A 229 -1.70 12.59 -6.50
N ASP A 230 -2.52 13.62 -6.27
CA ASP A 230 -3.93 13.43 -5.95
C ASP A 230 -4.71 12.75 -7.07
N ILE A 231 -5.66 11.90 -6.65
CA ILE A 231 -6.77 11.50 -7.50
C ILE A 231 -7.53 12.76 -7.96
N MET A 232 -8.05 12.73 -9.18
CA MET A 232 -8.65 13.93 -9.76
C MET A 232 -9.89 14.38 -8.97
N VAL A 233 -9.93 15.67 -8.65
CA VAL A 233 -11.09 16.32 -8.04
C VAL A 233 -12.27 16.41 -9.03
N TYR A 234 -13.48 16.62 -8.52
CA TYR A 234 -14.74 16.64 -9.28
C TYR A 234 -14.85 17.76 -10.34
N ALA A 235 -13.92 18.73 -10.37
CA ALA A 235 -13.97 19.86 -11.28
C ALA A 235 -13.78 19.42 -12.76
N LEU A 236 -14.85 19.48 -13.54
CA LEU A 236 -14.94 18.83 -14.86
C LEU A 236 -14.14 19.48 -16.01
N ASN A 237 -13.36 20.53 -15.76
CA ASN A 237 -12.69 21.31 -16.84
C ASN A 237 -11.27 21.78 -16.50
N GLU A 238 -10.61 21.17 -15.52
CA GLU A 238 -9.26 21.56 -15.12
C GLU A 238 -8.31 20.40 -15.37
N THR A 239 -7.25 20.65 -16.15
CA THR A 239 -6.06 19.80 -16.08
C THR A 239 -5.56 19.89 -14.65
N SER A 240 -5.41 18.75 -13.99
CA SER A 240 -4.83 18.75 -12.65
C SER A 240 -3.43 19.35 -12.71
N TRP A 241 -2.99 19.94 -11.61
CA TRP A 241 -1.74 20.69 -11.55
C TRP A 241 -0.51 19.84 -11.88
N ASP A 242 -0.61 18.51 -11.73
CA ASP A 242 0.38 17.49 -12.04
C ASP A 242 0.34 16.98 -13.50
N GLY A 243 -0.55 17.54 -14.33
CA GLY A 243 -0.61 17.28 -15.76
C GLY A 243 -1.56 16.16 -16.19
N VAL A 244 -2.28 15.51 -15.26
CA VAL A 244 -3.32 14.55 -15.61
C VAL A 244 -4.55 15.26 -16.21
N THR A 245 -5.12 14.61 -17.23
CA THR A 245 -6.17 15.22 -18.07
C THR A 245 -7.51 14.49 -17.98
N SER A 246 -7.61 13.43 -17.18
CA SER A 246 -8.86 12.69 -16.99
C SER A 246 -8.88 11.96 -15.64
N PRO A 247 -10.06 11.67 -15.07
CA PRO A 247 -10.16 10.95 -13.80
C PRO A 247 -9.72 9.49 -13.91
N TRP A 248 -9.95 8.85 -15.06
CA TRP A 248 -9.37 7.51 -15.28
C TRP A 248 -7.83 7.59 -15.36
N GLY A 249 -7.30 8.64 -15.97
CA GLY A 249 -5.87 8.93 -15.95
C GLY A 249 -5.30 9.05 -14.54
N SER A 250 -5.99 9.72 -13.61
CA SER A 250 -5.52 9.84 -12.22
C SER A 250 -5.63 8.52 -11.46
N VAL A 251 -6.67 7.71 -11.73
CA VAL A 251 -6.78 6.33 -11.20
C VAL A 251 -5.58 5.51 -11.66
N MET A 252 -5.24 5.57 -12.96
CA MET A 252 -4.12 4.81 -13.51
C MET A 252 -2.75 5.32 -13.08
N GLN A 253 -2.61 6.62 -12.81
CA GLN A 253 -1.39 7.20 -12.24
C GLN A 253 -1.15 6.70 -10.81
N ASN A 254 -2.17 6.74 -9.96
CA ASN A 254 -2.11 6.21 -8.59
C ASN A 254 -1.87 4.70 -8.60
N TYR A 255 -2.60 3.95 -9.43
CA TYR A 255 -2.34 2.52 -9.67
C TYR A 255 -0.89 2.24 -10.09
N GLY A 256 -0.31 3.06 -10.97
CA GLY A 256 1.06 2.91 -11.44
C GLY A 256 2.12 3.11 -10.36
N TYR A 257 1.83 3.93 -9.35
CA TYR A 257 2.64 4.04 -8.14
C TYR A 257 2.39 2.87 -7.19
N GLU A 258 1.13 2.55 -6.94
CA GLU A 258 0.69 1.50 -6.01
C GLU A 258 1.41 0.18 -6.28
N ILE A 259 1.45 -0.28 -7.54
CA ILE A 259 2.09 -1.56 -7.92
C ILE A 259 3.59 -1.69 -7.58
N LYS A 260 4.28 -0.61 -7.17
CA LYS A 260 5.68 -0.59 -6.71
C LYS A 260 5.83 -0.93 -5.23
N LEU A 261 4.76 -0.81 -4.46
CA LEU A 261 4.82 -0.58 -3.01
C LEU A 261 4.59 -1.80 -2.14
N ALA A 262 4.34 -2.97 -2.75
CA ALA A 262 3.98 -4.18 -2.02
C ALA A 262 4.99 -4.60 -0.94
N ARG A 263 6.27 -4.19 -1.08
CA ARG A 263 7.32 -4.45 -0.09
C ARG A 263 7.16 -3.68 1.22
N TYR A 264 6.46 -2.55 1.19
CA TYR A 264 6.22 -1.68 2.34
C TYR A 264 4.98 -2.08 3.12
N GLN A 265 4.01 -2.73 2.49
CA GLN A 265 2.74 -3.04 3.13
C GLN A 265 2.82 -4.26 4.03
N VAL A 266 2.45 -4.08 5.29
CA VAL A 266 2.36 -5.13 6.32
C VAL A 266 1.25 -4.78 7.30
N PRO A 267 0.68 -5.74 8.06
CA PRO A 267 -0.31 -5.39 9.07
C PRO A 267 0.19 -4.25 9.99
N GLY A 268 -0.63 -3.20 10.12
CA GLY A 268 -0.28 -1.95 10.79
C GLY A 268 0.04 -0.79 9.86
N TYR A 269 0.54 -1.04 8.64
CA TYR A 269 0.84 -0.01 7.65
C TYR A 269 0.21 -0.32 6.28
N PHE A 270 -0.44 0.68 5.67
CA PHE A 270 -1.10 0.54 4.37
C PHE A 270 -0.63 1.60 3.36
N ASN A 271 -0.39 1.19 2.12
CA ASN A 271 -0.18 2.13 1.04
C ASN A 271 -1.53 2.78 0.67
N ASP A 272 -1.52 4.09 0.47
CA ASP A 272 -2.72 4.87 0.17
C ASP A 272 -2.68 5.43 -1.27
N PRO A 273 -3.36 4.77 -2.23
CA PRO A 273 -3.51 5.24 -3.61
C PRO A 273 -4.59 6.32 -3.77
N ASP A 274 -5.04 6.93 -2.67
CA ASP A 274 -5.98 8.06 -2.61
C ASP A 274 -7.47 7.68 -2.81
N PHE A 275 -8.35 8.68 -2.81
CA PHE A 275 -9.80 8.48 -2.69
C PHE A 275 -10.50 7.75 -3.85
N LEU A 276 -11.58 7.03 -3.51
CA LEU A 276 -12.56 6.49 -4.46
C LEU A 276 -13.50 7.61 -4.95
N ILE A 277 -13.41 7.98 -6.23
CA ILE A 277 -14.19 9.07 -6.84
C ILE A 277 -15.48 8.53 -7.49
N ALA A 278 -16.30 7.87 -6.67
CA ALA A 278 -17.42 7.01 -7.10
C ALA A 278 -18.54 7.75 -7.85
N ASP A 279 -18.75 9.05 -7.61
CA ASP A 279 -19.76 9.85 -8.31
C ASP A 279 -19.18 10.69 -9.47
N HIS A 280 -17.89 10.60 -9.76
CA HIS A 280 -17.28 11.39 -10.82
C HIS A 280 -17.94 11.07 -12.18
N PRO A 281 -18.55 12.04 -12.87
CA PRO A 281 -19.42 11.77 -14.02
C PRO A 281 -18.65 11.41 -15.30
N ALA A 282 -17.35 11.75 -15.35
CA ALA A 282 -16.47 11.38 -16.46
C ALA A 282 -15.90 9.94 -16.36
N LEU A 283 -16.17 9.21 -15.28
CA LEU A 283 -15.88 7.78 -15.20
C LEU A 283 -17.10 6.96 -15.62
N SER A 284 -16.87 5.97 -16.48
CA SER A 284 -17.82 4.89 -16.74
C SER A 284 -18.03 4.01 -15.50
N LEU A 285 -19.11 3.23 -15.48
CA LEU A 285 -19.37 2.29 -14.38
C LEU A 285 -18.27 1.22 -14.28
N ASP A 286 -17.72 0.76 -15.40
CA ASP A 286 -16.64 -0.22 -15.40
C ASP A 286 -15.35 0.36 -14.82
N GLU A 287 -14.99 1.61 -15.14
CA GLU A 287 -13.83 2.29 -14.53
C GLU A 287 -14.00 2.48 -13.01
N LYS A 288 -15.21 2.86 -12.56
CA LYS A 288 -15.54 2.98 -11.13
C LYS A 288 -15.42 1.65 -10.39
N ARG A 289 -15.94 0.57 -11.00
CA ARG A 289 -15.81 -0.80 -10.48
C ARG A 289 -14.36 -1.25 -10.46
N SER A 290 -13.59 -0.92 -11.50
CA SER A 290 -12.17 -1.23 -11.59
C SER A 290 -11.35 -0.51 -10.52
N GLN A 291 -11.58 0.78 -10.29
CA GLN A 291 -10.93 1.51 -9.19
C GLN A 291 -11.16 0.77 -7.87
N PHE A 292 -12.42 0.46 -7.55
CA PHE A 292 -12.77 -0.25 -6.31
C PHE A 292 -12.12 -1.63 -6.20
N ALA A 293 -12.15 -2.43 -7.27
CA ALA A 293 -11.54 -3.76 -7.28
C ALA A 293 -10.00 -3.73 -7.18
N LEU A 294 -9.35 -2.74 -7.78
CA LEU A 294 -7.91 -2.56 -7.69
C LEU A 294 -7.51 -2.21 -6.25
N TRP A 295 -8.16 -1.21 -5.64
CA TRP A 295 -7.91 -0.82 -4.25
C TRP A 295 -8.14 -2.01 -3.30
N ALA A 296 -9.22 -2.75 -3.48
CA ALA A 296 -9.49 -3.97 -2.72
C ALA A 296 -8.41 -5.05 -2.92
N SER A 297 -7.94 -5.23 -4.16
CA SER A 297 -6.86 -6.17 -4.46
C SER A 297 -5.55 -5.78 -3.78
N PHE A 298 -5.32 -4.48 -3.59
CA PHE A 298 -4.16 -3.95 -2.90
C PHE A 298 -4.27 -3.96 -1.38
N SER A 299 -5.45 -4.22 -0.80
CA SER A 299 -5.68 -3.94 0.64
C SER A 299 -5.33 -2.47 0.94
N ALA A 300 -5.88 -1.57 0.14
CA ALA A 300 -5.70 -0.13 0.27
C ALA A 300 -6.88 0.51 1.03
N PRO A 301 -6.75 1.74 1.56
CA PRO A 301 -7.87 2.49 2.11
C PRO A 301 -9.07 2.59 1.15
N LEU A 302 -10.27 2.19 1.59
CA LEU A 302 -11.52 2.39 0.83
C LEU A 302 -12.24 3.64 1.32
N ILE A 303 -11.64 4.80 1.03
CA ILE A 303 -12.18 6.11 1.42
C ILE A 303 -12.93 6.71 0.24
N ILE A 304 -14.25 6.85 0.37
CA ILE A 304 -15.14 7.41 -0.65
C ILE A 304 -15.07 8.94 -0.60
N SER A 305 -14.89 9.58 -1.75
CA SER A 305 -15.11 11.01 -1.90
C SER A 305 -16.16 11.26 -2.98
N ALA A 306 -17.41 11.46 -2.54
CA ALA A 306 -18.59 11.58 -3.39
C ALA A 306 -19.76 12.21 -2.61
N TRP A 307 -20.82 12.65 -3.31
CA TRP A 307 -22.08 12.99 -2.66
C TRP A 307 -22.89 11.73 -2.33
N ILE A 308 -22.62 11.14 -1.16
CA ILE A 308 -23.22 9.86 -0.73
C ILE A 308 -24.76 9.84 -0.75
N PRO A 309 -25.48 10.89 -0.29
CA PRO A 309 -26.95 10.89 -0.27
C PRO A 309 -27.63 10.60 -1.62
N GLU A 310 -26.95 10.86 -2.75
CA GLU A 310 -27.50 10.67 -4.09
C GLU A 310 -26.75 9.60 -4.90
N LEU A 311 -25.93 8.75 -4.26
CA LEU A 311 -25.30 7.65 -4.97
C LEU A 311 -26.34 6.67 -5.54
N PRO A 312 -26.28 6.35 -6.84
CA PRO A 312 -27.21 5.40 -7.44
C PRO A 312 -26.94 3.96 -6.98
N GLU A 313 -27.94 3.08 -7.12
CA GLU A 313 -27.86 1.71 -6.62
C GLU A 313 -26.77 0.88 -7.30
N ASP A 314 -26.47 1.12 -8.58
CA ASP A 314 -25.37 0.45 -9.27
C ASP A 314 -24.01 0.80 -8.65
N VAL A 315 -23.82 2.05 -8.20
CA VAL A 315 -22.63 2.47 -7.46
C VAL A 315 -22.61 1.90 -6.04
N LEU A 316 -23.71 2.01 -5.30
CA LEU A 316 -23.83 1.44 -3.96
C LEU A 316 -23.61 -0.07 -3.96
N SER A 317 -24.02 -0.77 -5.02
CA SER A 317 -23.91 -2.22 -5.12
C SER A 317 -22.45 -2.71 -5.12
N TYR A 318 -21.57 -2.04 -5.87
CA TYR A 318 -20.15 -2.42 -5.88
C TYR A 318 -19.43 -1.96 -4.63
N LEU A 319 -19.75 -0.75 -4.12
CA LEU A 319 -19.18 -0.27 -2.86
C LEU A 319 -19.53 -1.21 -1.69
N LYS A 320 -20.68 -1.87 -1.72
CA LYS A 320 -21.08 -2.87 -0.70
C LYS A 320 -20.73 -4.31 -1.07
N ASN A 321 -19.90 -4.55 -2.08
CA ASN A 321 -19.56 -5.90 -2.50
C ASN A 321 -18.73 -6.60 -1.40
N ALA A 322 -19.41 -7.46 -0.62
CA ALA A 322 -18.82 -8.14 0.52
C ALA A 322 -17.65 -9.06 0.16
N ASP A 323 -17.60 -9.60 -1.05
CA ASP A 323 -16.51 -10.46 -1.49
C ASP A 323 -15.23 -9.66 -1.73
N LEU A 324 -15.33 -8.49 -2.36
CA LEU A 324 -14.20 -7.58 -2.58
C LEU A 324 -13.76 -6.90 -1.28
N ILE A 325 -14.71 -6.47 -0.43
CA ILE A 325 -14.37 -5.93 0.90
C ILE A 325 -13.65 -6.98 1.74
N ALA A 326 -14.02 -8.26 1.68
CA ALA A 326 -13.30 -9.31 2.40
C ALA A 326 -11.88 -9.55 1.89
N VAL A 327 -11.62 -9.26 0.61
CA VAL A 327 -10.28 -9.32 0.00
C VAL A 327 -9.44 -8.11 0.42
N ASP A 328 -10.06 -6.93 0.50
CA ASP A 328 -9.45 -5.71 1.00
C ASP A 328 -9.02 -5.87 2.46
N GLN A 329 -9.99 -6.25 3.30
CA GLN A 329 -9.87 -6.37 4.76
C GLN A 329 -9.24 -7.71 5.18
N ASP A 330 -8.51 -8.38 4.29
CA ASP A 330 -7.81 -9.62 4.61
C ASP A 330 -6.67 -9.37 5.62
N LYS A 331 -6.53 -10.27 6.59
CA LYS A 331 -5.61 -10.08 7.74
C LYS A 331 -4.14 -10.16 7.37
N LEU A 332 -3.80 -10.72 6.20
CA LEU A 332 -2.41 -10.68 5.73
C LEU A 332 -1.98 -9.26 5.36
N ALA A 333 -2.93 -8.35 5.11
CA ALA A 333 -2.68 -7.02 4.56
C ALA A 333 -1.80 -7.06 3.30
N GLN A 334 -1.78 -8.18 2.59
CA GLN A 334 -0.93 -8.33 1.41
C GLN A 334 -1.47 -7.49 0.28
N GLN A 335 -0.57 -6.73 -0.34
CA GLN A 335 -0.84 -6.05 -1.58
C GLN A 335 -0.68 -7.01 -2.77
N ALA A 336 -1.60 -6.95 -3.74
CA ALA A 336 -1.44 -7.69 -4.98
C ALA A 336 -0.29 -7.14 -5.83
N THR A 337 0.54 -8.04 -6.37
CA THR A 337 1.69 -7.69 -7.23
C THR A 337 1.44 -8.12 -8.67
N LEU A 338 2.11 -7.48 -9.63
CA LEU A 338 2.04 -7.86 -11.04
C LEU A 338 2.61 -9.27 -11.28
N VAL A 339 1.78 -10.12 -11.86
CA VAL A 339 2.15 -11.44 -12.40
C VAL A 339 2.68 -11.29 -13.82
N SER A 340 1.95 -10.53 -14.64
CA SER A 340 2.29 -10.25 -16.03
C SER A 340 1.65 -8.94 -16.47
N ARG A 341 2.28 -8.27 -17.43
CA ARG A 341 1.76 -7.09 -18.11
C ARG A 341 2.08 -7.20 -19.60
N ASP A 342 1.10 -6.92 -20.44
CA ASP A 342 1.25 -6.70 -21.88
C ASP A 342 0.57 -5.38 -22.30
N ASP A 343 0.39 -5.16 -23.61
CA ASP A 343 -0.23 -3.95 -24.16
C ASP A 343 -1.71 -3.76 -23.76
N THR A 344 -2.37 -4.81 -23.24
CA THR A 344 -3.82 -4.85 -23.00
C THR A 344 -4.17 -5.24 -21.57
N PHE A 345 -3.42 -6.14 -20.95
CA PHE A 345 -3.76 -6.71 -19.65
C PHE A 345 -2.65 -6.57 -18.62
N ASP A 346 -3.07 -6.18 -17.42
CA ASP A 346 -2.34 -6.43 -16.20
C ASP A 346 -3.00 -7.59 -15.46
N VAL A 347 -2.18 -8.57 -15.05
CA VAL A 347 -2.60 -9.66 -14.16
C VAL A 347 -1.91 -9.45 -12.83
N LEU A 348 -2.67 -9.38 -11.75
CA LEU A 348 -2.20 -9.25 -10.38
C LEU A 348 -2.66 -10.43 -9.54
N THR A 349 -1.91 -10.72 -8.48
CA THR A 349 -2.27 -11.78 -7.54
C THR A 349 -1.83 -11.45 -6.12
N LYS A 350 -2.52 -12.01 -5.13
CA LYS A 350 -2.11 -12.08 -3.72
C LYS A 350 -2.63 -13.35 -3.07
N SER A 351 -2.05 -13.72 -1.94
CA SER A 351 -2.62 -14.74 -1.07
C SER A 351 -3.56 -14.08 -0.04
N LEU A 352 -4.51 -14.85 0.48
CA LEU A 352 -5.42 -14.47 1.55
C LEU A 352 -5.09 -15.26 2.82
N ASP A 353 -5.45 -14.75 4.00
CA ASP A 353 -5.14 -15.33 5.32
C ASP A 353 -5.62 -16.78 5.45
N ASN A 354 -6.73 -17.11 4.81
CA ASN A 354 -7.29 -18.45 4.83
C ASN A 354 -6.61 -19.44 3.87
N GLY A 355 -5.54 -19.01 3.18
CA GLY A 355 -4.78 -19.79 2.21
C GLY A 355 -5.29 -19.72 0.77
N ASP A 356 -6.38 -19.00 0.51
CA ASP A 356 -6.89 -18.82 -0.86
C ASP A 356 -5.99 -17.90 -1.69
N ARG A 357 -6.17 -17.96 -3.02
CA ARG A 357 -5.43 -17.12 -3.97
C ARG A 357 -6.38 -16.15 -4.67
N LEU A 358 -6.02 -14.87 -4.70
CA LEU A 358 -6.71 -13.86 -5.50
C LEU A 358 -6.04 -13.73 -6.87
N VAL A 359 -6.85 -13.59 -7.92
CA VAL A 359 -6.41 -13.15 -9.26
C VAL A 359 -7.25 -11.95 -9.67
N THR A 360 -6.58 -10.86 -10.02
CA THR A 360 -7.21 -9.64 -10.55
C THR A 360 -6.64 -9.37 -11.93
N VAL A 361 -7.50 -9.24 -12.92
CA VAL A 361 -7.14 -8.93 -14.30
C VAL A 361 -7.73 -7.60 -14.67
N LEU A 362 -6.89 -6.63 -15.02
CA LEU A 362 -7.29 -5.31 -15.50
C LEU A 362 -7.06 -5.23 -17.00
N ASN A 363 -8.10 -4.88 -17.77
CA ASN A 363 -7.94 -4.48 -19.15
C ASN A 363 -7.51 -3.01 -19.21
N THR A 364 -6.23 -2.74 -19.40
CA THR A 364 -5.66 -1.39 -19.57
C THR A 364 -5.85 -0.85 -20.99
N GLY A 365 -6.24 -1.71 -21.92
CA GLY A 365 -6.49 -1.37 -23.32
C GLY A 365 -7.78 -0.57 -23.54
N ASN A 366 -7.94 -0.09 -24.77
CA ASN A 366 -9.08 0.74 -25.20
C ASN A 366 -10.16 -0.04 -25.98
N TYR A 367 -10.19 -1.36 -25.84
CA TYR A 367 -11.16 -2.25 -26.48
C TYR A 367 -11.47 -3.47 -25.59
N THR A 368 -12.62 -4.12 -25.81
CA THR A 368 -12.95 -5.40 -25.17
C THR A 368 -12.01 -6.49 -25.65
N ALA A 369 -11.42 -7.25 -24.73
CA ALA A 369 -10.44 -8.29 -25.06
C ALA A 369 -10.61 -9.52 -24.15
N SER A 370 -9.95 -10.63 -24.52
CA SER A 370 -9.94 -11.88 -23.74
C SER A 370 -8.50 -12.32 -23.48
N THR A 371 -8.26 -13.04 -22.38
CA THR A 371 -6.94 -13.56 -22.02
C THR A 371 -7.07 -14.83 -21.18
N ASN A 372 -6.00 -15.62 -21.14
CA ASN A 372 -5.90 -16.83 -20.34
C ASN A 372 -4.73 -16.72 -19.36
N ILE A 373 -4.95 -17.15 -18.12
CA ILE A 373 -3.94 -17.08 -17.06
C ILE A 373 -3.63 -18.51 -16.62
N SER A 374 -2.43 -18.99 -16.93
CA SER A 374 -1.99 -20.31 -16.49
C SER A 374 -1.92 -20.39 -14.95
N VAL A 375 -2.20 -21.56 -14.39
CA VAL A 375 -2.08 -21.77 -12.94
C VAL A 375 -0.66 -21.54 -12.42
N SER A 376 0.36 -21.85 -13.24
CA SER A 376 1.76 -21.62 -12.90
C SER A 376 2.09 -20.14 -12.74
N ARG A 377 1.54 -19.25 -13.59
CA ARG A 377 1.72 -17.78 -13.49
C ARG A 377 1.25 -17.22 -12.15
N ILE A 378 0.18 -17.76 -11.60
CA ILE A 378 -0.37 -17.32 -10.31
C ILE A 378 0.20 -18.10 -9.11
N GLY A 379 1.24 -18.91 -9.34
CA GLY A 379 1.98 -19.63 -8.30
C GLY A 379 1.37 -20.96 -7.87
N LEU A 380 0.37 -21.46 -8.61
CA LEU A 380 -0.33 -22.71 -8.31
C LEU A 380 0.31 -23.90 -9.06
N VAL A 381 0.22 -25.08 -8.46
CA VAL A 381 0.78 -26.31 -9.03
C VAL A 381 -0.13 -26.92 -10.09
N GLU A 382 0.44 -27.27 -11.24
CA GLU A 382 -0.35 -27.91 -12.30
C GLU A 382 -0.74 -29.34 -11.96
N GLU A 383 0.15 -30.09 -11.31
CA GLU A 383 -0.05 -31.50 -10.99
C GLU A 383 0.59 -31.91 -9.67
N ILE A 384 0.01 -32.93 -9.04
CA ILE A 384 0.56 -33.59 -7.86
C ILE A 384 0.60 -35.09 -8.15
N LEU A 385 1.80 -35.68 -8.04
CA LEU A 385 2.02 -37.12 -8.32
C LEU A 385 1.53 -37.55 -9.72
N GLY A 386 1.67 -36.68 -10.72
CA GLY A 386 1.23 -36.92 -12.10
C GLY A 386 -0.29 -36.80 -12.32
N ILE A 387 -1.02 -36.20 -11.38
CA ILE A 387 -2.45 -35.92 -11.50
C ILE A 387 -2.65 -34.41 -11.56
N LYS A 388 -3.24 -33.93 -12.66
CA LYS A 388 -3.60 -32.50 -12.82
C LYS A 388 -4.53 -32.04 -11.69
N VAL A 389 -4.19 -30.92 -11.08
CA VAL A 389 -4.99 -30.31 -10.02
C VAL A 389 -6.17 -29.57 -10.65
N GLU A 390 -7.34 -29.69 -10.01
CA GLU A 390 -8.54 -28.98 -10.40
C GLU A 390 -8.82 -27.89 -9.37
N TYR A 391 -8.97 -26.66 -9.85
CA TYR A 391 -9.21 -25.47 -9.04
C TYR A 391 -10.65 -24.99 -9.21
N THR A 392 -11.21 -24.46 -8.13
CA THR A 392 -12.49 -23.75 -8.15
C THR A 392 -12.24 -22.28 -7.86
N ALA A 393 -12.62 -21.40 -8.78
CA ALA A 393 -12.58 -19.96 -8.61
C ALA A 393 -13.98 -19.38 -8.51
N LYS A 394 -14.20 -18.48 -7.56
CA LYS A 394 -15.39 -17.63 -7.47
C LYS A 394 -15.10 -16.30 -8.15
N ASP A 395 -15.87 -15.96 -9.17
CA ASP A 395 -15.93 -14.60 -9.73
C ASP A 395 -16.56 -13.67 -8.67
N LEU A 396 -15.81 -12.67 -8.22
CA LEU A 396 -16.23 -11.77 -7.14
C LEU A 396 -17.19 -10.67 -7.61
N TRP A 397 -17.39 -10.50 -8.91
CA TRP A 397 -18.43 -9.62 -9.45
C TRP A 397 -19.77 -10.33 -9.57
N THR A 398 -19.79 -11.60 -9.99
CA THR A 398 -21.03 -12.32 -10.27
C THR A 398 -21.41 -13.36 -9.22
N GLY A 399 -20.48 -13.69 -8.32
CA GLY A 399 -20.62 -14.76 -7.32
C GLY A 399 -20.61 -16.17 -7.91
N LYS A 400 -20.39 -16.33 -9.22
CA LYS A 400 -20.39 -17.63 -9.88
C LYS A 400 -19.07 -18.37 -9.67
N ASN A 401 -19.17 -19.68 -9.49
CA ASN A 401 -18.00 -20.54 -9.46
C ASN A 401 -17.69 -21.08 -10.86
N ILE A 402 -16.41 -21.11 -11.19
CA ILE A 402 -15.84 -21.77 -12.37
C ILE A 402 -14.82 -22.80 -11.91
N VAL A 403 -14.67 -23.86 -12.70
CA VAL A 403 -13.74 -24.96 -12.43
C VAL A 403 -12.78 -25.08 -13.60
N PHE A 404 -11.49 -25.13 -13.31
CA PHE A 404 -10.42 -25.15 -14.31
C PHE A 404 -9.22 -25.96 -13.82
N LYS A 405 -8.28 -26.28 -14.72
CA LYS A 405 -7.08 -27.08 -14.40
C LYS A 405 -5.80 -26.37 -14.81
N ASP A 406 -5.67 -26.07 -16.10
CA ASP A 406 -4.43 -25.50 -16.64
C ASP A 406 -4.47 -23.97 -16.68
N GLU A 407 -5.60 -23.38 -17.06
CA GLU A 407 -5.74 -21.94 -17.24
C GLU A 407 -7.10 -21.41 -16.78
N LEU A 408 -7.09 -20.20 -16.22
CA LEU A 408 -8.25 -19.39 -15.93
C LEU A 408 -8.56 -18.52 -17.16
N GLU A 409 -9.68 -18.78 -17.82
CA GLU A 409 -10.13 -18.06 -19.01
C GLU A 409 -10.91 -16.80 -18.63
N ILE A 410 -10.49 -15.65 -19.15
CA ILE A 410 -11.17 -14.36 -19.04
C ILE A 410 -11.71 -13.99 -20.41
N THR A 411 -13.03 -13.99 -20.56
CA THR A 411 -13.70 -13.74 -21.84
C THR A 411 -14.35 -12.36 -21.87
N ASP A 412 -14.22 -11.68 -23.01
CA ASP A 412 -14.90 -10.43 -23.35
C ASP A 412 -14.84 -9.35 -22.26
N LEU A 413 -13.67 -9.17 -21.62
CA LEU A 413 -13.48 -8.15 -20.59
C LEU A 413 -13.49 -6.76 -21.24
N PRO A 414 -14.46 -5.87 -20.92
CA PRO A 414 -14.52 -4.54 -21.51
C PRO A 414 -13.25 -3.72 -21.26
N MET A 415 -13.05 -2.68 -22.07
CA MET A 415 -11.98 -1.72 -21.82
C MET A 415 -12.10 -1.14 -20.41
N HIS A 416 -10.95 -0.99 -19.74
CA HIS A 416 -10.87 -0.44 -18.38
C HIS A 416 -11.64 -1.23 -17.31
N ALA A 417 -12.15 -2.42 -17.62
CA ALA A 417 -12.85 -3.28 -16.67
C ALA A 417 -11.86 -4.23 -15.96
N THR A 418 -12.25 -4.70 -14.77
CA THR A 418 -11.55 -5.76 -14.04
C THR A 418 -12.35 -7.05 -13.99
N ALA A 419 -11.64 -8.18 -14.03
CA ALA A 419 -12.16 -9.47 -13.62
C ALA A 419 -11.42 -9.90 -12.35
N VAL A 420 -12.16 -10.29 -11.30
CA VAL A 420 -11.57 -10.64 -10.00
C VAL A 420 -12.07 -12.01 -9.56
N TYR A 421 -11.13 -12.90 -9.26
CA TYR A 421 -11.40 -14.28 -8.89
C TYR A 421 -10.72 -14.66 -7.58
N ARG A 422 -11.47 -15.29 -6.68
CA ARG A 422 -10.91 -15.97 -5.50
C ARG A 422 -10.88 -17.47 -5.76
N ILE A 423 -9.68 -18.04 -5.76
CA ILE A 423 -9.45 -19.48 -5.93
C ILE A 423 -9.38 -20.11 -4.57
N SER A 424 -10.32 -21.03 -4.28
CA SER A 424 -10.35 -21.75 -3.01
C SER A 424 -9.28 -22.84 -2.97
N LEU A 425 -8.43 -22.81 -1.95
CA LEU A 425 -7.35 -23.79 -1.77
C LEU A 425 -7.54 -24.62 -0.50
N SER A 426 -7.23 -25.91 -0.59
CA SER A 426 -7.01 -26.71 0.62
C SER A 426 -5.69 -26.29 1.28
N ALA A 427 -5.53 -26.53 2.59
CA ALA A 427 -4.29 -26.20 3.29
C ALA A 427 -3.03 -26.77 2.61
N ILE A 428 -3.11 -28.00 2.07
CA ILE A 428 -1.99 -28.62 1.34
C ILE A 428 -1.66 -27.86 0.06
N LEU A 429 -2.67 -27.38 -0.68
CA LEU A 429 -2.44 -26.60 -1.90
C LEU A 429 -1.95 -25.19 -1.58
N ALA A 430 -2.43 -24.60 -0.48
CA ALA A 430 -1.97 -23.30 0.00
C ALA A 430 -0.46 -23.34 0.34
N ASP A 431 0.00 -24.40 1.03
CA ASP A 431 1.42 -24.60 1.36
C ASP A 431 2.32 -24.83 0.13
N LEU A 432 1.73 -25.16 -1.02
CA LEU A 432 2.44 -25.36 -2.29
C LEU A 432 2.46 -24.12 -3.17
N VAL A 433 1.77 -23.02 -2.78
CA VAL A 433 1.81 -21.78 -3.54
C VAL A 433 3.22 -21.21 -3.52
N LYS A 434 3.76 -20.95 -4.71
CA LYS A 434 5.07 -20.32 -4.87
C LYS A 434 4.91 -18.86 -5.27
N PRO A 435 5.58 -17.90 -4.62
CA PRO A 435 5.68 -16.53 -5.09
C PRO A 435 6.09 -16.53 -6.57
N THR A 436 5.20 -16.03 -7.42
CA THR A 436 5.35 -16.06 -8.87
C THR A 436 4.81 -14.77 -9.46
N GLY A 437 5.59 -14.13 -10.33
CA GLY A 437 5.22 -12.88 -10.98
C GLY A 437 6.41 -12.16 -11.60
N LEU A 438 6.24 -10.87 -11.92
CA LEU A 438 7.32 -10.06 -12.48
C LEU A 438 8.38 -9.71 -11.44
N ILE A 439 9.63 -9.64 -11.87
CA ILE A 439 10.71 -8.94 -11.17
C ILE A 439 11.09 -7.76 -12.07
N TRP A 440 10.83 -6.54 -11.64
CA TRP A 440 10.97 -5.36 -12.50
C TRP A 440 11.52 -4.16 -11.75
N ASN A 441 12.24 -3.30 -12.46
CA ASN A 441 12.87 -2.12 -11.88
C ASN A 441 11.85 -0.99 -11.74
N ASP A 442 11.74 -0.43 -10.53
CA ASP A 442 10.72 0.57 -10.22
C ASP A 442 10.89 1.86 -11.05
N ALA A 443 12.11 2.31 -11.28
CA ALA A 443 12.34 3.59 -11.98
C ALA A 443 12.17 3.46 -13.50
N SER A 444 12.79 2.44 -14.12
CA SER A 444 12.78 2.28 -15.57
C SER A 444 11.53 1.56 -16.10
N SER A 445 10.83 0.82 -15.23
CA SER A 445 9.73 -0.07 -15.60
C SER A 445 10.13 -1.20 -16.56
N ASN A 446 11.41 -1.59 -16.58
CA ASN A 446 11.88 -2.77 -17.30
C ASN A 446 11.81 -4.03 -16.41
N CYS A 447 11.50 -5.16 -17.02
CA CYS A 447 11.48 -6.48 -16.41
C CYS A 447 12.82 -7.18 -16.52
N LEU A 448 13.22 -7.87 -15.46
CA LEU A 448 14.18 -8.95 -15.52
C LEU A 448 13.65 -10.00 -16.51
N THR A 449 14.39 -10.27 -17.58
CA THR A 449 13.94 -11.12 -18.69
C THR A 449 14.94 -12.23 -18.95
N ALA A 450 14.47 -13.48 -18.97
CA ALA A 450 15.26 -14.66 -19.26
C ALA A 450 15.59 -14.78 -20.75
N GLY A 451 16.87 -14.70 -21.10
CA GLY A 451 17.36 -14.94 -22.45
C GLY A 451 17.50 -16.42 -22.78
N SER A 452 17.15 -16.81 -24.01
CA SER A 452 17.31 -18.19 -24.50
C SER A 452 18.77 -18.70 -24.53
N ASP A 453 19.73 -17.79 -24.45
CA ASP A 453 21.17 -18.06 -24.39
C ASP A 453 21.71 -18.17 -22.95
N GLY A 454 20.81 -18.12 -21.95
CA GLY A 454 21.13 -18.13 -20.53
C GLY A 454 21.58 -16.77 -19.98
N GLN A 455 21.55 -15.70 -20.80
CA GLN A 455 21.76 -14.34 -20.31
C GLN A 455 20.48 -13.76 -19.71
N ILE A 456 20.63 -12.67 -18.98
CA ILE A 456 19.53 -11.90 -18.42
C ILE A 456 19.52 -10.52 -19.07
N ALA A 457 18.33 -10.08 -19.49
CA ALA A 457 18.06 -8.77 -20.06
C ALA A 457 17.13 -7.95 -19.15
N PHE A 458 17.02 -6.65 -19.45
CA PHE A 458 16.07 -5.73 -18.85
C PHE A 458 15.22 -5.14 -19.98
N ASP A 459 14.05 -5.72 -20.20
CA ASP A 459 13.19 -5.40 -21.35
C ASP A 459 11.87 -4.81 -20.89
N ALA A 460 11.20 -4.06 -21.77
CA ALA A 460 9.84 -3.61 -21.51
C ALA A 460 8.88 -4.80 -21.29
N PHE A 461 7.77 -4.55 -20.60
CA PHE A 461 6.73 -5.56 -20.40
C PHE A 461 6.23 -6.14 -21.73
N SER A 462 6.16 -7.46 -21.82
CA SER A 462 5.74 -8.19 -23.03
C SER A 462 4.75 -9.33 -22.74
N GLY A 463 4.49 -9.63 -21.46
CA GLY A 463 3.55 -10.65 -21.02
C GLY A 463 4.00 -12.09 -21.24
N THR A 464 5.29 -12.32 -21.54
CA THR A 464 5.83 -13.67 -21.81
C THR A 464 6.35 -14.38 -20.56
N ASP A 465 6.48 -15.71 -20.61
CA ASP A 465 6.95 -16.52 -19.49
C ASP A 465 8.45 -16.34 -19.20
N GLU A 466 9.20 -15.71 -20.10
CA GLU A 466 10.57 -15.25 -19.85
C GLU A 466 10.65 -14.10 -18.83
N GLN A 467 9.56 -13.38 -18.61
CA GLN A 467 9.48 -12.25 -17.66
C GLN A 467 8.80 -12.63 -16.34
N VAL A 468 8.19 -13.82 -16.27
CA VAL A 468 7.53 -14.31 -15.06
C VAL A 468 8.47 -15.23 -14.31
N TRP A 469 8.74 -14.90 -13.05
CA TRP A 469 9.71 -15.57 -12.19
C TRP A 469 9.04 -16.23 -11.01
N GLN A 470 9.43 -17.45 -10.73
CA GLN A 470 9.07 -18.20 -9.53
C GLN A 470 10.21 -18.12 -8.51
N ILE A 471 9.86 -17.83 -7.26
CA ILE A 471 10.82 -17.73 -6.16
C ILE A 471 10.52 -18.82 -5.14
N GLU A 472 11.55 -19.59 -4.77
CA GLU A 472 11.43 -20.64 -3.75
C GLU A 472 11.51 -20.00 -2.35
N PRO A 473 10.42 -19.94 -1.55
CA PRO A 473 10.35 -19.08 -0.36
C PRO A 473 11.42 -19.34 0.71
N LEU A 474 11.82 -20.61 0.86
CA LEU A 474 12.77 -21.01 1.91
C LEU A 474 14.23 -20.89 1.46
N VAL A 475 14.48 -21.04 0.16
CA VAL A 475 15.83 -21.14 -0.40
C VAL A 475 16.25 -19.82 -1.03
N GLY A 476 15.32 -19.06 -1.60
CA GLY A 476 15.57 -17.82 -2.33
C GLY A 476 16.11 -18.05 -3.74
N THR A 477 15.88 -19.23 -4.33
CA THR A 477 16.20 -19.46 -5.75
C THR A 477 15.14 -18.80 -6.62
N VAL A 478 15.59 -18.17 -7.71
CA VAL A 478 14.75 -17.41 -8.64
C VAL A 478 14.84 -18.08 -10.01
N SER A 479 13.71 -18.54 -10.55
CA SER A 479 13.65 -19.34 -11.78
C SER A 479 12.59 -18.76 -12.74
N PRO A 480 12.88 -18.63 -14.04
CA PRO A 480 11.89 -18.14 -14.98
C PRO A 480 10.85 -19.23 -15.27
N LEU A 481 9.60 -18.86 -15.55
CA LEU A 481 8.56 -19.83 -15.92
C LEU A 481 8.81 -20.47 -17.28
N SER A 482 9.52 -19.77 -18.19
CA SER A 482 9.94 -20.32 -19.49
C SER A 482 10.82 -21.57 -19.36
N ASP A 483 11.62 -21.70 -18.29
CA ASP A 483 12.37 -22.91 -17.95
C ASP A 483 12.69 -22.95 -16.44
N THR A 484 11.82 -23.61 -15.66
CA THR A 484 11.97 -23.72 -14.20
C THR A 484 13.13 -24.63 -13.77
N SER A 485 13.85 -25.26 -14.70
CA SER A 485 15.06 -26.03 -14.38
C SER A 485 16.30 -25.14 -14.25
N LEU A 486 16.20 -23.87 -14.66
CA LEU A 486 17.25 -22.86 -14.57
C LEU A 486 17.02 -21.92 -13.39
N CYS A 487 18.10 -21.46 -12.79
CA CYS A 487 18.13 -20.56 -11.64
C CYS A 487 19.03 -19.37 -11.92
N LEU A 488 18.58 -18.18 -11.52
CA LEU A 488 19.39 -16.96 -11.50
C LEU A 488 20.61 -17.20 -10.61
N THR A 489 21.79 -17.08 -11.21
CA THR A 489 23.07 -17.43 -10.61
C THR A 489 24.03 -16.26 -10.70
N ALA A 490 24.58 -15.87 -9.55
CA ALA A 490 25.65 -14.89 -9.50
C ALA A 490 26.98 -15.53 -9.93
N THR A 491 27.60 -14.92 -10.93
CA THR A 491 28.98 -15.19 -11.35
C THR A 491 29.83 -13.94 -11.10
N ASN A 492 31.07 -13.90 -11.61
CA ASN A 492 31.94 -12.73 -11.42
C ASN A 492 31.32 -11.46 -12.05
N HIS A 493 30.63 -10.66 -11.23
CA HIS A 493 29.96 -9.40 -11.58
C HIS A 493 28.77 -9.50 -12.54
N GLN A 494 28.23 -10.69 -12.79
CA GLN A 494 27.09 -10.90 -13.68
C GLN A 494 26.06 -11.86 -13.08
N ALA A 495 24.79 -11.65 -13.43
CA ALA A 495 23.71 -12.59 -13.14
C ALA A 495 23.31 -13.33 -14.43
N ILE A 496 23.40 -14.65 -14.41
CA ILE A 496 23.08 -15.51 -15.57
C ILE A 496 22.14 -16.65 -15.14
N LEU A 497 21.60 -17.39 -16.10
CA LEU A 497 20.86 -18.62 -15.83
C LEU A 497 21.77 -19.84 -15.91
N GLU A 498 21.78 -20.63 -14.85
CA GLU A 498 22.43 -21.95 -14.80
C GLU A 498 21.44 -23.00 -14.29
N PRO A 499 21.65 -24.30 -14.56
CA PRO A 499 20.85 -25.35 -13.96
C PRO A 499 20.75 -25.21 -12.44
N CYS A 500 19.54 -25.31 -11.91
CA CYS A 500 19.29 -25.20 -10.47
C CYS A 500 20.06 -26.29 -9.70
N ALA A 501 20.91 -25.85 -8.76
CA ALA A 501 21.69 -26.74 -7.92
C ALA A 501 20.82 -27.22 -6.74
N VAL A 502 20.54 -28.52 -6.70
CA VAL A 502 19.73 -29.12 -5.62
C VAL A 502 20.61 -29.49 -4.41
N VAL A 503 21.79 -30.09 -4.64
CA VAL A 503 22.77 -30.46 -3.60
C VAL A 503 24.19 -30.48 -4.18
N PRO A 504 25.22 -29.90 -3.51
CA PRO A 504 25.12 -29.08 -2.29
C PRO A 504 24.42 -27.74 -2.57
N ILE A 505 23.91 -27.10 -1.51
CA ILE A 505 23.31 -25.77 -1.60
C ILE A 505 24.31 -24.80 -2.27
N ASN A 506 23.86 -24.14 -3.33
CA ASN A 506 24.66 -23.14 -4.03
C ASN A 506 24.22 -21.73 -3.61
N LEU A 507 25.00 -21.07 -2.75
CA LEU A 507 24.71 -19.70 -2.31
C LEU A 507 24.76 -18.68 -3.46
N ALA A 508 25.42 -19.00 -4.58
CA ALA A 508 25.40 -18.17 -5.77
C ALA A 508 24.01 -18.13 -6.44
N GLN A 509 23.14 -19.09 -6.16
CA GLN A 509 21.76 -19.17 -6.69
C GLN A 509 20.71 -18.68 -5.70
N GLN A 510 21.13 -18.17 -4.53
CA GLN A 510 20.21 -17.71 -3.50
C GLN A 510 20.24 -16.19 -3.39
N TRP A 511 19.05 -15.62 -3.31
CA TRP A 511 18.83 -14.18 -3.32
C TRP A 511 17.99 -13.78 -2.12
N ASP A 512 18.34 -12.64 -1.53
CA ASP A 512 17.61 -11.98 -0.46
C ASP A 512 16.98 -10.70 -1.03
N TYR A 513 15.77 -10.39 -0.58
CA TYR A 513 15.06 -9.16 -0.91
C TYR A 513 14.92 -8.29 0.33
N SER A 514 15.20 -6.98 0.23
CA SER A 514 15.07 -6.03 1.34
C SER A 514 13.93 -5.04 1.11
N VAL A 515 13.50 -4.37 2.19
CA VAL A 515 12.52 -3.28 2.11
C VAL A 515 12.99 -2.15 1.21
N SER A 516 14.29 -1.88 1.16
CA SER A 516 14.94 -0.95 0.21
C SER A 516 14.92 -1.40 -1.27
N GLY A 517 14.23 -2.50 -1.58
CA GLY A 517 14.07 -2.99 -2.96
C GLY A 517 15.27 -3.75 -3.53
N TYR A 518 16.35 -3.97 -2.78
CA TYR A 518 17.51 -4.70 -3.30
C TYR A 518 17.24 -6.19 -3.47
N LEU A 519 17.64 -6.73 -4.62
CA LEU A 519 17.80 -8.16 -4.84
C LEU A 519 19.28 -8.54 -4.70
N MET A 520 19.67 -9.00 -3.51
CA MET A 520 21.06 -9.25 -3.14
C MET A 520 21.41 -10.75 -3.20
N ASN A 521 22.53 -11.08 -3.83
CA ASN A 521 23.04 -12.45 -3.83
C ASN A 521 23.67 -12.86 -2.48
N ARG A 522 23.36 -14.07 -1.99
CA ARG A 522 23.87 -14.54 -0.69
C ARG A 522 25.37 -14.85 -0.66
N LEU A 523 25.96 -15.25 -1.79
CA LEU A 523 27.40 -15.54 -1.88
C LEU A 523 28.22 -14.28 -2.11
N THR A 524 27.91 -13.51 -3.17
CA THR A 524 28.72 -12.37 -3.58
C THR A 524 28.44 -11.11 -2.79
N LYS A 525 27.27 -11.02 -2.14
CA LYS A 525 26.77 -9.81 -1.46
C LYS A 525 26.63 -8.60 -2.41
N GLN A 526 26.46 -8.89 -3.69
CA GLN A 526 26.20 -7.90 -4.73
C GLN A 526 24.71 -7.88 -5.07
N CYS A 527 24.22 -6.72 -5.49
CA CYS A 527 22.84 -6.50 -5.86
C CYS A 527 22.67 -6.54 -7.39
N VAL A 528 21.53 -7.09 -7.83
CA VAL A 528 21.11 -6.98 -9.23
C VAL A 528 21.00 -5.50 -9.57
N THR A 529 21.74 -5.07 -10.59
CA THR A 529 21.84 -3.68 -11.02
C THR A 529 21.48 -3.60 -12.48
N GLU A 530 20.44 -2.82 -12.78
CA GLU A 530 20.01 -2.59 -14.15
C GLU A 530 21.12 -1.87 -14.92
N SER A 531 21.51 -2.47 -16.05
CA SER A 531 22.50 -1.90 -16.97
C SER A 531 22.33 -2.54 -18.36
N THR A 532 23.13 -2.14 -19.34
CA THR A 532 23.07 -2.74 -20.69
C THR A 532 23.37 -4.25 -20.74
N GLN A 533 23.90 -4.82 -19.66
CA GLN A 533 23.98 -6.25 -19.38
C GLN A 533 23.57 -6.50 -17.91
N SER A 534 23.10 -7.69 -17.55
CA SER A 534 22.76 -8.04 -16.16
C SER A 534 23.96 -7.95 -15.22
N SER A 535 24.16 -6.79 -14.62
CA SER A 535 25.33 -6.50 -13.80
C SER A 535 25.05 -6.74 -12.33
N LEU A 536 26.03 -7.30 -11.63
CA LEU A 536 26.04 -7.35 -10.18
C LEU A 536 26.93 -6.23 -9.67
N GLY A 537 26.32 -5.29 -8.95
CA GLY A 537 26.97 -4.13 -8.37
C GLY A 537 27.10 -4.24 -6.85
N THR A 538 27.93 -3.40 -6.26
CA THR A 538 27.82 -3.12 -4.82
C THR A 538 26.41 -2.61 -4.55
N CYS A 539 25.75 -3.16 -3.53
CA CYS A 539 24.46 -2.65 -3.08
C CYS A 539 24.63 -1.21 -2.59
N GLN A 540 23.88 -0.29 -3.18
CA GLN A 540 23.90 1.14 -2.88
C GLN A 540 22.53 1.58 -2.42
N ASP A 541 22.52 2.59 -1.56
CA ASP A 541 21.30 3.02 -0.89
C ASP A 541 20.33 3.74 -1.84
N GLU A 542 19.12 3.21 -2.01
CA GLU A 542 17.99 3.75 -2.75
C GLU A 542 18.30 4.32 -4.12
N ILE A 543 19.19 3.65 -4.86
CA ILE A 543 19.49 4.04 -6.25
C ILE A 543 18.51 3.39 -7.22
N ASP A 544 17.95 4.18 -8.13
CA ASP A 544 16.96 3.76 -9.13
C ASP A 544 17.30 2.42 -9.81
N SER A 545 18.55 2.22 -10.22
CA SER A 545 19.00 1.01 -10.92
C SER A 545 19.00 -0.29 -10.09
N GLN A 546 18.76 -0.22 -8.78
CA GLN A 546 18.81 -1.36 -7.86
C GLN A 546 17.51 -1.57 -7.06
N VAL A 547 16.48 -0.75 -7.28
CA VAL A 547 15.17 -0.92 -6.63
C VAL A 547 14.28 -1.77 -7.52
N TRP A 548 13.94 -2.96 -7.03
CA TRP A 548 13.13 -3.95 -7.74
C TRP A 548 11.82 -4.21 -7.02
N ALA A 549 10.71 -4.25 -7.76
CA ALA A 549 9.47 -4.84 -7.31
C ALA A 549 9.46 -6.35 -7.60
N LEU A 550 9.03 -7.13 -6.61
CA LEU A 550 9.03 -8.60 -6.64
C LEU A 550 7.62 -9.18 -6.49
N PRO A 551 7.43 -10.47 -6.81
CA PRO A 551 6.17 -11.16 -6.61
C PRO A 551 5.73 -11.21 -5.14
N VAL A 552 4.42 -11.14 -4.91
CA VAL A 552 3.79 -11.30 -3.60
C VAL A 552 4.16 -12.62 -2.95
N GLY A 553 4.36 -12.61 -1.63
CA GLY A 553 4.75 -13.78 -0.84
C GLY A 553 6.25 -14.01 -0.77
N VAL A 554 7.07 -13.22 -1.48
CA VAL A 554 8.51 -13.15 -1.21
C VAL A 554 8.73 -12.56 0.18
N LYS A 555 9.63 -13.18 0.94
CA LYS A 555 10.03 -12.65 2.24
C LYS A 555 10.86 -11.37 2.06
N VAL A 556 10.34 -10.26 2.57
CA VAL A 556 11.05 -8.97 2.66
C VAL A 556 11.87 -8.94 3.94
N ASN A 557 13.15 -8.57 3.83
CA ASN A 557 14.00 -8.29 4.98
C ASN A 557 13.90 -6.79 5.32
N TRP A 558 13.26 -6.53 6.45
CA TRP A 558 13.10 -5.21 7.06
C TRP A 558 14.32 -4.82 7.91
#